data_AF-J2WVW4-F1
#
_entry.id   AF-J2WVW4-F1
#
_cell.length_a   1.000
_cell.length_b   1.000
_cell.length_c   1.000
_cell.angle_alpha   90.00
_cell.angle_beta   90.00
_cell.angle_gamma   90.00
#
_symmetry.space_group_name_H-M   'P 1'
#
loop_
_entity.id
_entity.type
_entity.pdbx_description
1 polymer ?
#
loop_
_entity_poly.entity_id
_entity_poly.type
_entity_poly.pdbx_seq_one_letter_code
_entity_poly.pdbx_strand_id
1 'polypeptide(L)'
;MIGTPMPNPRDSIIANLNQQLDQYFGSGRSVQEIAPGVSGEREAMFGSSHRNKLRAERDKLAPRLKQLADAGKTVIEAAKEMGMESKRARAIARENNIKFPGPP
;
A
#
# COMPACT_ATOMS: atom_id res chain seq x y z
N MET A 1 56.39 7.30 23.93
CA MET A 1 55.36 6.24 23.91
C MET A 1 54.20 6.78 23.09
N ILE A 2 54.15 6.46 21.78
CA ILE A 2 53.07 6.90 20.91
C ILE A 2 51.90 5.96 21.15
N GLY A 3 50.81 6.52 21.68
CA GLY A 3 49.60 5.80 22.02
C GLY A 3 49.08 5.02 20.82
N THR A 4 48.72 3.76 21.06
CA THR A 4 48.05 2.92 20.06
C THR A 4 46.90 3.69 19.43
N PRO A 5 46.75 3.69 18.09
CA PRO A 5 45.65 4.39 17.44
C PRO A 5 44.32 3.89 18.02
N MET A 6 43.43 4.81 18.37
CA MET A 6 42.09 4.44 18.84
C MET A 6 41.47 3.47 17.83
N PRO A 7 40.90 2.34 18.28
CA PRO A 7 40.23 1.39 17.41
C PRO A 7 39.23 2.15 16.54
N ASN A 8 39.19 1.84 15.24
CA ASN A 8 38.22 2.46 14.37
C ASN A 8 36.83 2.13 14.93
N PRO A 9 35.93 3.11 15.17
CA PRO A 9 34.61 2.85 15.74
C PRO A 9 33.79 1.85 14.90
N ARG A 10 34.13 1.64 13.63
CA ARG A 10 33.54 0.55 12.83
C ARG A 10 33.94 -0.83 13.32
N ASP A 11 35.18 -1.02 13.75
CA ASP A 11 35.69 -2.32 14.18
C ASP A 11 35.04 -2.76 15.49
N SER A 12 34.77 -1.83 16.41
CA SER A 12 34.04 -2.11 17.65
C SER A 12 32.58 -2.47 17.39
N ILE A 13 31.93 -1.81 16.44
CA ILE A 13 30.56 -2.13 16.00
C ILE A 13 30.52 -3.53 15.39
N ILE A 14 31.48 -3.87 14.53
CA ILE A 14 31.56 -5.18 13.87
C ILE A 14 31.78 -6.29 14.91
N ALA A 15 32.72 -6.10 15.83
CA ALA A 15 32.98 -7.07 16.89
C ALA A 15 31.75 -7.32 17.77
N ASN A 16 31.05 -6.24 18.14
CA ASN A 16 29.82 -6.34 18.92
C ASN A 16 28.70 -7.06 18.15
N LEU A 17 28.52 -6.76 16.85
CA LEU A 17 27.52 -7.41 16.01
C LEU A 17 27.80 -8.90 15.88
N ASN A 18 29.06 -9.30 15.64
CA ASN A 18 29.44 -10.71 15.55
C ASN A 18 29.14 -11.45 16.86
N GLN A 19 29.46 -10.85 18.01
CA GLN A 19 29.14 -11.45 19.31
C GLN A 19 27.63 -11.66 19.50
N GLN A 20 26.80 -10.71 19.06
CA GLN A 20 25.34 -10.85 19.13
C GLN A 20 24.82 -11.96 18.21
N LEU A 21 25.39 -12.09 17.00
CA LEU A 21 25.04 -13.16 16.07
C LEU A 21 25.41 -14.52 16.66
N ASP A 22 26.62 -14.66 17.20
CA ASP A 22 27.09 -15.90 17.86
C ASP A 22 26.20 -16.27 19.05
N GLN A 23 25.79 -15.29 19.87
CA GLN A 23 24.85 -15.53 20.97
C GLN A 23 23.47 -15.97 20.47
N TYR A 24 22.95 -15.32 19.43
CA TYR A 24 21.65 -15.62 18.85
C TYR A 24 21.64 -17.06 18.30
N PHE A 25 22.58 -17.41 17.43
CA PHE A 25 22.66 -18.75 16.83
C PHE A 25 23.11 -19.82 17.83
N GLY A 26 24.03 -19.49 18.74
CA GLY A 26 24.48 -20.39 19.81
C GLY A 26 23.40 -20.74 20.82
N SER A 27 22.37 -19.91 20.98
CA SER A 27 21.17 -20.21 21.79
C SER A 27 20.17 -21.14 21.10
N GLY A 28 20.52 -21.71 19.93
CA GLY A 28 19.67 -22.62 19.16
C GLY A 28 18.60 -21.92 18.34
N ARG A 29 18.65 -20.59 18.21
CA ARG A 29 17.73 -19.82 17.36
C ARG A 29 18.17 -19.92 15.90
N SER A 30 17.21 -19.97 15.00
CA SER A 30 17.43 -19.98 13.56
C SER A 30 16.89 -18.70 12.89
N VAL A 31 17.35 -18.45 11.67
CA VAL A 31 16.69 -17.50 10.78
C VAL A 31 15.32 -18.07 10.41
N GLN A 32 14.29 -17.24 10.43
CA GLN A 32 12.95 -17.59 9.98
C GLN A 32 12.59 -16.73 8.77
N GLU A 33 12.19 -17.38 7.69
CA GLU A 33 11.58 -16.68 6.56
C GLU A 33 10.11 -16.43 6.90
N ILE A 34 9.75 -15.17 7.13
CA ILE A 34 8.36 -14.80 7.36
C ILE A 34 7.74 -14.50 6.00
N ALA A 35 6.75 -15.31 5.61
CA ALA A 35 6.04 -15.09 4.36
C ALA A 35 5.45 -13.66 4.30
N PRO A 36 5.47 -13.00 3.13
CA PRO A 36 4.89 -11.67 2.98
C PRO A 36 3.44 -11.64 3.49
N GLY A 37 3.18 -10.80 4.50
CA GLY A 37 1.84 -10.65 5.10
C GLY A 37 1.57 -11.42 6.39
N VAL A 38 2.52 -12.25 6.89
CA VAL A 38 2.36 -13.00 8.16
C VAL A 38 2.84 -12.19 9.39
N SER A 39 3.88 -11.36 9.25
CA SER A 39 4.21 -10.31 10.24
C SER A 39 3.36 -9.07 9.98
N GLY A 40 2.04 -9.28 10.04
CA GLY A 40 0.99 -8.33 9.69
C GLY A 40 0.32 -7.68 10.90
N GLU A 41 0.93 -7.69 12.09
CA GLU A 41 0.49 -6.80 13.17
C GLU A 41 0.90 -5.36 12.84
N ARG A 42 0.23 -4.79 11.85
CA ARG A 42 -0.05 -3.36 11.86
C ARG A 42 -1.25 -3.21 12.75
N GLU A 43 -1.11 -2.50 13.86
CA GLU A 43 -2.27 -1.87 14.50
C GLU A 43 -3.11 -1.25 13.38
N ALA A 44 -4.33 -1.75 13.21
CA ALA A 44 -5.17 -1.53 12.03
C ALA A 44 -5.60 -0.06 11.81
N MET A 45 -5.01 0.90 12.52
CA MET A 45 -5.45 2.29 12.59
C MET A 45 -4.79 3.23 11.58
N PHE A 46 -3.54 3.01 11.15
CA PHE A 46 -2.77 4.09 10.49
C PHE A 46 -2.63 4.03 8.96
N GLY A 47 -3.11 2.98 8.27
CA GLY A 47 -2.88 2.81 6.83
C GLY A 47 -4.11 2.82 5.90
N SER A 48 -5.31 2.56 6.42
CA SER A 48 -6.52 2.31 5.60
C SER A 48 -7.56 3.42 5.65
N SER A 49 -7.54 4.29 6.66
CA SER A 49 -8.60 5.27 6.92
C SER A 49 -8.84 6.24 5.75
N HIS A 50 -7.78 6.86 5.22
CA HIS A 50 -7.91 7.81 4.10
C HIS A 50 -8.38 7.12 2.82
N ARG A 51 -7.84 5.94 2.50
CA ARG A 51 -8.25 5.16 1.32
C ARG A 51 -9.71 4.71 1.42
N ASN A 52 -10.15 4.28 2.61
CA ASN A 52 -11.53 3.87 2.86
C ASN A 52 -12.48 5.06 2.77
N LYS A 53 -12.11 6.22 3.32
CA LYS A 53 -12.88 7.46 3.19
C LYS A 53 -13.03 7.86 1.71
N LEU A 54 -11.94 7.84 0.94
CA LEU A 54 -11.98 8.15 -0.48
C LEU A 54 -12.83 7.15 -1.28
N ARG A 55 -12.84 5.87 -0.90
CA ARG A 55 -13.70 4.87 -1.51
C ARG A 55 -15.17 5.13 -1.19
N ALA A 56 -15.50 5.41 0.07
CA ALA A 56 -16.86 5.76 0.47
C ALA A 56 -17.40 7.01 -0.26
N GLU A 57 -16.57 8.04 -0.45
CA GLU A 57 -16.97 9.22 -1.24
C GLU A 57 -17.17 8.89 -2.73
N ARG A 58 -16.42 7.91 -3.28
CA ARG A 58 -16.61 7.44 -4.65
C ARG A 58 -17.86 6.59 -4.81
N ASP A 59 -18.17 5.74 -3.84
CA ASP A 59 -19.35 4.87 -3.86
C ASP A 59 -20.65 5.67 -3.83
N LYS A 60 -20.68 6.85 -3.19
CA LYS A 60 -21.81 7.79 -3.28
C LYS A 60 -22.13 8.25 -4.71
N LEU A 61 -21.12 8.29 -5.58
CA LEU A 61 -21.26 8.75 -6.97
C LEU A 61 -21.63 7.60 -7.93
N ALA A 62 -21.47 6.34 -7.49
CA ALA A 62 -21.70 5.15 -8.29
C ALA A 62 -23.16 5.00 -8.79
N PRO A 63 -24.23 5.31 -8.01
CA PRO A 63 -25.60 5.17 -8.49
C PRO A 63 -25.92 6.07 -9.68
N ARG A 64 -25.49 7.34 -9.63
CA ARG A 64 -25.67 8.29 -10.73
C ARG A 64 -24.85 7.88 -11.95
N LEU A 65 -23.62 7.41 -11.73
CA LEU A 65 -22.77 6.91 -12.80
C LEU A 65 -23.37 5.66 -13.49
N LYS A 66 -24.01 4.78 -12.72
CA LYS A 66 -24.75 3.61 -13.23
C LYS A 66 -25.96 4.01 -14.06
N GLN A 67 -26.75 4.99 -13.61
CA GLN A 67 -27.89 5.51 -14.40
C GLN A 67 -27.45 6.04 -15.77
N LEU A 68 -26.30 6.73 -15.84
CA LEU A 68 -25.76 7.24 -17.10
C LEU A 68 -25.25 6.10 -18.01
N ALA A 69 -24.66 5.06 -17.43
CA ALA A 69 -24.27 3.86 -18.16
C ALA A 69 -25.49 3.10 -18.71
N ASP A 70 -26.53 2.93 -17.90
CA ASP A 70 -27.80 2.29 -18.27
C ASP A 70 -28.54 3.12 -19.33
N ALA A 71 -28.39 4.45 -19.34
CA ALA A 71 -28.88 5.35 -20.38
C ALA A 71 -28.08 5.27 -21.70
N GLY A 72 -27.07 4.40 -21.78
CA GLY A 72 -26.28 4.16 -22.98
C GLY A 72 -25.15 5.16 -23.22
N LYS A 73 -24.86 6.05 -22.26
CA LYS A 73 -23.76 7.03 -22.40
C LYS A 73 -22.42 6.34 -22.21
N THR A 74 -21.42 6.79 -22.94
CA THR A 74 -20.04 6.32 -22.76
C THR A 74 -19.44 6.84 -21.45
N VAL A 75 -18.35 6.24 -20.97
CA VAL A 75 -17.67 6.69 -19.73
C VAL A 75 -17.27 8.17 -19.80
N ILE A 76 -16.86 8.64 -20.98
CA ILE A 76 -16.39 10.02 -21.19
C ILE A 76 -17.55 11.01 -21.10
N GLU A 77 -18.69 10.69 -21.72
CA GLU A 77 -19.90 11.51 -21.66
C GLU A 77 -20.47 11.57 -20.24
N ALA A 78 -20.53 10.41 -19.57
CA ALA A 78 -20.97 10.35 -18.18
C ALA A 78 -20.05 11.15 -17.24
N ALA A 79 -18.73 11.10 -17.47
CA ALA A 79 -17.77 11.89 -16.71
C ALA A 79 -17.98 13.40 -16.91
N LYS A 80 -18.20 13.83 -18.16
CA LYS A 80 -18.47 15.24 -18.51
C LYS A 80 -19.75 15.75 -17.85
N GLU A 81 -20.80 14.95 -17.86
CA GLU A 81 -22.10 15.30 -17.26
C GLU A 81 -22.07 15.35 -15.73
N MET A 82 -21.23 14.53 -15.11
CA MET A 82 -20.99 14.58 -13.67
C MET A 82 -19.94 15.62 -13.27
N GLY A 83 -19.35 16.36 -14.22
CA GLY A 83 -18.32 17.36 -13.96
C GLY A 83 -17.04 16.77 -13.35
N MET A 84 -16.68 15.53 -13.72
CA MET A 84 -15.50 14.85 -13.18
C MET A 84 -14.54 14.37 -14.28
N GLU A 85 -13.30 14.10 -13.89
CA GLU A 85 -12.30 13.51 -14.78
C GLU A 85 -12.69 12.09 -15.22
N SER A 86 -12.47 11.76 -16.50
CA SER A 86 -12.77 10.44 -17.07
C SER A 86 -12.04 9.30 -16.36
N LYS A 87 -10.80 9.51 -15.89
CA LYS A 87 -10.04 8.53 -15.10
C LYS A 87 -10.74 8.23 -13.77
N ARG A 88 -11.31 9.24 -13.11
CA ARG A 88 -12.09 9.08 -11.88
C ARG A 88 -13.38 8.30 -12.12
N ALA A 89 -14.09 8.60 -13.21
CA ALA A 89 -15.28 7.83 -13.61
C ALA A 89 -14.94 6.35 -13.88
N ARG A 90 -13.83 6.07 -14.58
CA ARG A 90 -13.34 4.69 -14.79
C ARG A 90 -12.99 3.98 -13.47
N ALA A 91 -12.38 4.70 -12.53
CA ALA A 91 -12.05 4.14 -11.21
C ALA A 91 -13.31 3.75 -10.44
N ILE A 92 -14.31 4.64 -10.37
CA ILE A 92 -15.60 4.36 -9.71
C ILE A 92 -16.30 3.17 -10.39
N ALA A 93 -16.33 3.15 -11.73
CA ALA A 93 -16.95 2.08 -12.49
C ALA A 93 -16.31 0.71 -12.21
N ARG A 94 -14.97 0.66 -12.19
CA ARG A 94 -14.22 -0.57 -11.85
C ARG A 94 -14.46 -1.01 -10.40
N GLU A 95 -14.46 -0.07 -9.46
CA GLU A 95 -14.67 -0.37 -8.04
C GLU A 95 -16.09 -0.85 -7.72
N ASN A 96 -17.08 -0.46 -8.54
CA ASN A 96 -18.52 -0.75 -8.38
C ASN A 96 -19.10 -1.68 -9.45
N ASN A 97 -18.25 -2.32 -10.28
CA ASN A 97 -18.66 -3.23 -11.35
C ASN A 97 -19.67 -2.65 -12.37
N ILE A 98 -19.58 -1.35 -12.66
CA ILE A 98 -20.43 -0.67 -13.65
C ILE A 98 -19.82 -0.88 -15.04
N LYS A 99 -20.63 -1.42 -15.97
CA LYS A 99 -20.23 -1.61 -17.37
C LYS A 99 -20.74 -0.45 -18.21
N PHE A 100 -19.84 0.15 -18.99
CA PHE A 100 -20.18 1.20 -19.94
C PHE A 100 -20.19 0.66 -21.36
N PRO A 101 -21.06 1.18 -22.24
CA PRO A 101 -20.98 0.92 -23.67
C PRO A 101 -19.74 1.62 -24.27
N GLY A 102 -19.00 0.91 -25.12
CA GLY A 102 -17.81 1.41 -25.82
C GLY A 102 -16.48 0.84 -25.33
N PRO A 103 -15.35 1.21 -25.97
CA PRO A 103 -14.02 0.72 -25.60
C PRO A 103 -13.61 1.17 -24.18
N PRO A 104 -12.83 0.34 -23.46
CA PRO A 104 -12.53 0.49 -22.03
C PRO A 104 -11.76 1.75 -21.62
#